data_AF-A0A563D6V3-F1
#
_entry.id   AF-A0A563D6V3-F1
#
_cell.length_a   1.000
_cell.length_b   1.000
_cell.length_c   1.000
_cell.angle_alpha   90.00
_cell.angle_beta   90.00
_cell.angle_gamma   90.00
#
_symmetry.space_group_name_H-M   'P 1'
#
loop_
_entity.id
_entity.type
_entity.pdbx_description
1 polymer ?
#
loop_
_entity_poly.entity_id
_entity_poly.type
_entity_poly.pdbx_seq_one_letter_code
_entity_poly.pdbx_strand_id
1 'polypeptide(L)'
;MKRYKLLKDLPNLKKGTILSEGEPIFGVRTLITKNNSVGPTFIGNELFEEFFEEIQEEPTDSIHWKPRIGDRCFILANANIRPTSYTGMLRDYNAWRTGKVFRTEEECEKALDRELAEVRLRRTSTFKPGFKNGNGGWIIGYDHYLKELTYDSIDCTDYGEPVRYETEEEAKKSIKENREDWLIYFGIEEEI
;
A
#
# COMPACT_ATOMS: atom_id res chain seq x y z
N MET A 1 11.92 9.52 -7.26
CA MET A 1 12.75 10.11 -8.36
C MET A 1 13.47 8.96 -9.01
N LYS A 2 13.50 8.87 -10.35
CA LYS A 2 14.15 7.75 -11.01
C LYS A 2 15.64 7.71 -10.65
N ARG A 3 16.17 6.50 -10.50
CA ARG A 3 17.60 6.28 -10.24
C ARG A 3 18.20 5.48 -11.38
N TYR A 4 19.47 5.68 -11.65
CA TYR A 4 20.18 5.03 -12.74
C TYR A 4 21.52 4.50 -12.26
N LYS A 5 21.90 3.32 -12.75
CA LYS A 5 23.21 2.72 -12.53
C LYS A 5 24.07 2.93 -13.76
N LEU A 6 25.28 3.47 -13.56
CA LEU A 6 26.24 3.67 -14.64
C LEU A 6 26.84 2.32 -15.10
N LEU A 7 26.78 2.03 -16.41
CA LEU A 7 27.20 0.75 -17.01
C LEU A 7 28.67 0.72 -17.43
N LYS A 8 29.30 1.88 -17.63
CA LYS A 8 30.69 2.06 -18.10
C LYS A 8 31.38 3.16 -17.32
N ASP A 9 32.71 3.12 -17.17
CA ASP A 9 33.46 4.23 -16.57
C ASP A 9 33.27 5.51 -17.42
N LEU A 10 33.10 6.65 -16.73
CA LEU A 10 33.07 7.98 -17.31
C LEU A 10 34.14 8.86 -16.64
N PRO A 11 34.52 10.00 -17.24
CA PRO A 11 35.39 10.95 -16.56
C PRO A 11 34.81 11.30 -15.18
N ASN A 12 35.59 11.03 -14.14
CA ASN A 12 35.24 11.27 -12.73
C ASN A 12 34.09 10.41 -12.16
N LEU A 13 33.63 9.38 -12.87
CA LEU A 13 32.60 8.45 -12.39
C LEU A 13 32.93 7.01 -12.73
N LYS A 14 32.74 6.12 -11.76
CA LYS A 14 33.05 4.70 -11.91
C LYS A 14 31.81 3.89 -12.29
N LYS A 15 32.00 2.87 -13.13
CA LYS A 15 30.98 1.87 -13.41
C LYS A 15 30.36 1.39 -12.11
N GLY A 16 29.03 1.36 -12.07
CA GLY A 16 28.24 1.01 -10.89
C GLY A 16 27.85 2.20 -10.01
N THR A 17 28.31 3.43 -10.28
CA THR A 17 27.80 4.61 -9.57
C THR A 17 26.29 4.75 -9.78
N ILE A 18 25.57 5.02 -8.69
CA ILE A 18 24.13 5.29 -8.68
C ILE A 18 23.91 6.81 -8.76
N LEU A 19 23.07 7.22 -9.69
CA LEU A 19 22.69 8.59 -9.94
C LEU A 19 21.17 8.74 -9.79
N SER A 20 20.70 9.90 -9.38
CA SER A 20 19.28 10.25 -9.33
C SER A 20 18.94 11.23 -10.45
N GLU A 21 17.75 11.12 -11.02
CA GLU A 21 17.23 12.11 -11.97
C GLU A 21 16.97 13.42 -11.24
N GLY A 22 17.64 14.50 -11.66
CA GLY A 22 17.39 15.85 -11.18
C GLY A 22 16.44 16.62 -12.08
N GLU A 23 16.18 17.88 -11.71
CA GLU A 23 15.41 18.79 -12.56
C GLU A 23 16.07 18.97 -13.94
N PRO A 24 15.29 18.92 -15.03
CA PRO A 24 15.81 19.19 -16.37
C PRO A 24 16.32 20.64 -16.45
N ILE A 25 17.54 20.82 -16.97
CA ILE A 25 18.11 22.15 -17.18
C ILE A 25 18.09 22.43 -18.68
N PHE A 26 17.40 23.47 -19.13
CA PHE A 26 17.23 23.81 -20.55
C PHE A 26 16.69 22.66 -21.43
N GLY A 27 15.78 21.84 -20.88
CA GLY A 27 15.22 20.68 -21.60
C GLY A 27 16.18 19.48 -21.71
N VAL A 28 17.34 19.56 -21.05
CA VAL A 28 18.34 18.49 -21.00
C VAL A 28 18.17 17.69 -19.70
N ARG A 29 18.27 16.36 -19.82
CA ARG A 29 18.16 15.45 -18.68
C ARG A 29 19.41 15.55 -17.79
N THR A 30 19.21 15.79 -16.50
CA THR A 30 20.29 15.95 -15.52
C THR A 30 20.35 14.75 -14.57
N LEU A 31 21.53 14.16 -14.38
CA LEU A 31 21.77 13.11 -13.39
C LEU A 31 22.65 13.65 -12.25
N ILE A 32 22.24 13.42 -11.01
CA ILE A 32 22.90 13.96 -9.81
C ILE A 32 23.46 12.81 -8.96
N THR A 33 24.64 13.00 -8.38
CA THR A 33 25.26 12.04 -7.44
C THR A 33 24.76 12.27 -6.01
N LYS A 34 24.85 11.25 -5.14
CA LYS A 34 24.42 11.34 -3.73
C LYS A 34 25.04 12.49 -2.92
N ASN A 35 26.18 13.04 -3.35
CA ASN A 35 26.90 14.10 -2.62
C ASN A 35 26.40 15.51 -2.98
N ASN A 36 25.22 15.65 -3.60
CA ASN A 36 24.68 16.89 -4.18
C ASN A 36 25.64 17.61 -5.14
N SER A 37 26.69 16.90 -5.59
CA SER A 37 27.56 17.35 -6.66
C SER A 37 26.81 17.12 -7.97
N VAL A 38 26.69 18.18 -8.78
CA VAL A 38 26.13 18.08 -10.14
C VAL A 38 26.89 16.98 -10.86
N GLY A 39 26.19 15.90 -11.19
CA GLY A 39 26.75 14.81 -11.97
C GLY A 39 26.91 15.23 -13.43
N PRO A 40 27.36 14.33 -14.31
CA PRO A 40 27.39 14.59 -15.74
C PRO A 40 25.99 14.96 -16.25
N THR A 41 25.93 16.01 -17.07
CA THR A 41 24.74 16.41 -17.82
C THR A 41 24.76 15.73 -19.18
N PHE A 42 23.69 15.04 -19.57
CA PHE A 42 23.65 14.26 -20.80
C PHE A 42 22.70 14.87 -21.83
N ILE A 43 23.23 15.14 -23.02
CA ILE A 43 22.49 15.68 -24.15
C ILE A 43 22.26 14.54 -25.14
N GLY A 44 21.06 13.95 -25.13
CA GLY A 44 20.61 12.98 -26.13
C GLY A 44 20.17 11.62 -25.56
N ASN A 45 19.08 11.07 -26.11
CA ASN A 45 18.47 9.82 -25.65
C ASN A 45 19.26 8.56 -26.05
N GLU A 46 19.88 8.54 -27.25
CA GLU A 46 20.54 7.33 -27.78
C GLU A 46 21.79 6.93 -26.99
N LEU A 47 22.59 7.91 -26.55
CA LEU A 47 23.76 7.68 -25.68
C LEU A 47 23.36 7.37 -24.23
N PHE A 48 22.15 7.73 -23.81
CA PHE A 48 21.71 7.54 -22.43
C PHE A 48 21.52 6.06 -22.09
N GLU A 49 20.82 5.33 -22.95
CA GLU A 49 20.54 3.90 -22.75
C GLU A 49 21.80 3.02 -22.82
N GLU A 50 22.85 3.48 -23.51
CA GLU A 50 24.13 2.77 -23.60
C GLU A 50 24.95 2.87 -22.30
N PHE A 51 24.80 3.98 -21.57
CA PHE A 51 25.60 4.26 -20.37
C PHE A 51 24.83 4.05 -19.08
N PHE A 52 23.50 4.01 -19.10
CA PHE A 52 22.67 3.98 -17.90
C PHE A 52 21.59 2.90 -17.96
N GLU A 53 21.50 2.14 -16.88
CA GLU A 53 20.37 1.25 -16.60
C GLU A 53 19.47 1.90 -15.54
N GLU A 54 18.19 2.08 -15.85
CA GLU A 54 17.22 2.57 -14.86
C GLU A 54 17.08 1.54 -13.73
N ILE A 55 17.40 1.97 -12.52
CA ILE A 55 17.13 1.20 -11.30
C ILE A 55 15.64 1.34 -11.04
N GLN A 56 14.91 0.26 -11.28
CA GLN A 56 13.56 0.11 -10.79
C GLN A 56 13.62 0.23 -9.26
N GLU A 57 13.01 1.27 -8.71
CA GLU A 57 12.87 1.38 -7.27
C GLU A 57 12.00 0.21 -6.81
N GLU A 58 12.54 -0.63 -5.93
CA GLU A 58 11.68 -1.62 -5.29
C GLU A 58 10.60 -0.86 -4.53
N PRO A 59 9.33 -1.31 -4.65
CA PRO A 59 8.27 -0.73 -3.85
C PRO A 59 8.62 -0.79 -2.37
N THR A 60 8.35 0.32 -1.69
CA THR A 60 8.58 0.43 -0.24
C THR A 60 7.50 -0.28 0.55
N ASP A 61 6.32 -0.45 -0.05
CA ASP A 61 5.17 -1.13 0.52
C ASP A 61 5.13 -2.61 0.16
N SER A 62 4.57 -3.40 1.07
CA SER A 62 4.42 -4.84 0.88
C SER A 62 3.49 -5.25 -0.27
N ILE A 63 2.52 -4.42 -0.65
CA ILE A 63 1.50 -4.77 -1.67
C ILE A 63 2.14 -4.90 -3.05
N HIS A 64 3.06 -4.01 -3.36
CA HIS A 64 3.78 -4.00 -4.63
C HIS A 64 5.12 -4.75 -4.57
N TRP A 65 5.59 -5.10 -3.37
CA TRP A 65 6.82 -5.85 -3.19
C TRP A 65 6.75 -7.28 -3.77
N LYS A 66 7.78 -7.63 -4.56
CA LYS A 66 7.96 -8.99 -5.09
C LYS A 66 9.18 -9.64 -4.42
N PRO A 67 8.98 -10.52 -3.42
CA PRO A 67 10.08 -11.15 -2.70
C PRO A 67 10.90 -12.08 -3.60
N ARG A 68 12.21 -12.10 -3.37
CA ARG A 68 13.16 -13.02 -4.00
C ARG A 68 13.45 -14.19 -3.07
N ILE A 69 13.93 -15.29 -3.64
CA ILE A 69 14.35 -16.43 -2.84
C ILE A 69 15.49 -15.99 -1.90
N GLY A 70 15.32 -16.21 -0.61
CA GLY A 70 16.23 -15.82 0.47
C GLY A 70 15.83 -14.54 1.20
N ASP A 71 14.91 -13.74 0.68
CA ASP A 71 14.47 -12.50 1.34
C ASP A 71 13.78 -12.80 2.66
N ARG A 72 14.09 -12.04 3.71
CA ARG A 72 13.33 -12.11 4.96
C ARG A 72 11.97 -11.46 4.78
N CYS A 73 10.92 -12.12 5.25
CA CYS A 73 9.55 -11.64 5.18
C CYS A 73 8.73 -12.11 6.38
N PHE A 74 7.54 -11.54 6.50
CA PHE A 74 6.52 -11.92 7.46
C PHE A 74 5.32 -12.46 6.68
N ILE A 75 4.88 -13.67 7.01
CA ILE A 75 3.72 -14.29 6.36
C ILE A 75 2.56 -14.33 7.34
N LEU A 76 1.42 -13.75 6.94
CA LEU A 76 0.17 -13.84 7.67
C LEU A 76 -0.56 -15.12 7.28
N ALA A 77 -0.69 -16.05 8.22
CA ALA A 77 -1.36 -17.33 8.02
C ALA A 77 -2.27 -17.68 9.19
N ASN A 78 -3.58 -17.76 8.96
CA ASN A 78 -4.59 -18.10 9.98
C ASN A 78 -4.46 -17.25 11.24
N ALA A 79 -4.46 -15.92 11.10
CA ALA A 79 -4.25 -14.97 12.19
C ALA A 79 -2.92 -15.12 12.96
N ASN A 80 -1.93 -15.81 12.39
CA ASN A 80 -0.57 -15.89 12.94
C ASN A 80 0.42 -15.22 12.01
N ILE A 81 1.31 -14.42 12.59
CA ILE A 81 2.44 -13.82 11.89
C ILE A 81 3.63 -14.75 11.99
N ARG A 82 4.22 -15.09 10.84
CA ARG A 82 5.37 -15.99 10.76
C ARG A 82 6.57 -15.27 10.14
N PRO A 83 7.60 -14.92 10.92
CA PRO A 83 8.87 -14.47 10.35
C PRO A 83 9.53 -15.65 9.63
N THR A 84 9.91 -15.46 8.37
CA THR A 84 10.51 -16.51 7.56
C THR A 84 11.43 -15.96 6.49
N SER A 85 12.10 -16.86 5.76
CA SER A 85 12.78 -16.51 4.51
C SER A 85 11.92 -17.00 3.35
N TYR A 86 11.72 -16.15 2.36
CA TYR A 86 10.99 -16.51 1.15
C TYR A 86 11.77 -17.60 0.42
N THR A 87 11.26 -18.82 0.39
CA THR A 87 11.97 -19.99 -0.16
C THR A 87 11.57 -20.30 -1.60
N GLY A 88 10.53 -19.65 -2.12
CA GLY A 88 9.94 -20.01 -3.40
C GLY A 88 9.21 -21.36 -3.37
N MET A 89 8.82 -21.85 -2.20
CA MET A 89 7.91 -22.99 -2.10
C MET A 89 6.48 -22.57 -2.43
N LEU A 90 5.63 -23.54 -2.77
CA LEU A 90 4.22 -23.31 -3.11
C LEU A 90 3.48 -22.47 -2.04
N ARG A 91 3.77 -22.70 -0.75
CA ARG A 91 3.22 -21.91 0.36
C ARG A 91 3.55 -20.42 0.23
N ASP A 92 4.79 -20.10 -0.11
CA ASP A 92 5.27 -18.72 -0.18
C ASP A 92 4.67 -18.02 -1.41
N TYR A 93 4.58 -18.73 -2.55
CA TYR A 93 3.86 -18.23 -3.72
C TYR A 93 2.37 -18.01 -3.45
N ASN A 94 1.72 -18.92 -2.74
CA ASN A 94 0.31 -18.76 -2.37
C ASN A 94 0.12 -17.55 -1.47
N ALA A 95 0.94 -17.41 -0.42
CA ALA A 95 0.90 -16.26 0.48
C ALA A 95 1.09 -14.95 -0.28
N TRP A 96 2.08 -14.88 -1.18
CA TRP A 96 2.34 -13.67 -1.97
C TRP A 96 1.16 -13.34 -2.91
N ARG A 97 0.62 -14.34 -3.61
CA ARG A 97 -0.53 -14.18 -4.51
C ARG A 97 -1.79 -13.71 -3.79
N THR A 98 -1.93 -14.02 -2.50
CA THR A 98 -3.06 -13.59 -1.69
C THR A 98 -2.79 -12.30 -0.90
N GLY A 99 -1.67 -11.62 -1.16
CA GLY A 99 -1.30 -10.39 -0.44
C GLY A 99 -1.00 -10.61 1.05
N LYS A 100 -0.51 -11.79 1.42
CA LYS A 100 -0.21 -12.18 2.82
C LYS A 100 1.30 -12.24 3.12
N VAL A 101 2.12 -11.65 2.26
CA VAL A 101 3.57 -11.56 2.44
C VAL A 101 3.91 -10.10 2.66
N PHE A 102 4.58 -9.84 3.78
CA PHE A 102 4.94 -8.50 4.22
C PHE A 102 6.44 -8.37 4.40
N ARG A 103 6.97 -7.18 4.10
CA ARG A 103 8.37 -6.82 4.22
C ARG A 103 8.74 -6.51 5.66
N THR A 104 7.81 -5.91 6.42
CA THR A 104 7.98 -5.60 7.85
C THR A 104 6.96 -6.34 8.71
N GLU A 105 7.28 -6.47 9.99
CA GLU A 105 6.36 -7.04 11.00
C GLU A 105 5.16 -6.12 11.20
N GLU A 106 5.39 -4.82 11.31
CA GLU A 106 4.37 -3.79 11.50
C GLU A 106 3.31 -3.78 10.39
N GLU A 107 3.71 -3.91 9.11
CA GLU A 107 2.77 -4.00 8.00
C GLU A 107 1.89 -5.28 8.10
N CYS A 108 2.48 -6.37 8.60
CA CYS A 108 1.78 -7.64 8.81
C CYS A 108 0.80 -7.56 9.98
N GLU A 109 1.20 -6.90 11.08
CA GLU A 109 0.36 -6.63 12.25
C GLU A 109 -0.84 -5.76 11.86
N LYS A 110 -0.61 -4.64 11.15
CA LYS A 110 -1.67 -3.78 10.64
C LYS A 110 -2.67 -4.54 9.75
N ALA A 111 -2.19 -5.43 8.88
CA ALA A 111 -3.05 -6.26 8.05
C ALA A 111 -3.88 -7.26 8.88
N LEU A 112 -3.26 -7.89 9.89
CA LEU A 112 -3.95 -8.78 10.82
C LEU A 112 -5.05 -8.04 11.59
N ASP A 113 -4.73 -6.87 12.15
CA ASP A 113 -5.69 -6.08 12.93
C ASP A 113 -6.88 -5.65 12.07
N ARG A 114 -6.62 -5.25 10.81
CA ARG A 114 -7.67 -4.94 9.83
C ARG A 114 -8.58 -6.14 9.56
N GLU A 115 -8.04 -7.33 9.34
CA GLU A 115 -8.83 -8.55 9.13
C GLU A 115 -9.69 -8.90 10.33
N LEU A 116 -9.15 -8.75 11.54
CA LEU A 116 -9.88 -9.02 12.77
C LEU A 116 -10.98 -7.99 13.02
N ALA A 117 -10.70 -6.70 12.78
CA ALA A 117 -11.69 -5.63 12.86
C ALA A 117 -12.83 -5.85 11.87
N GLU A 118 -12.52 -6.17 10.61
CA GLU A 118 -13.54 -6.49 9.60
C GLU A 118 -14.45 -7.63 10.04
N VAL A 119 -13.88 -8.71 10.59
CA VAL A 119 -14.65 -9.86 11.10
C VAL A 119 -15.55 -9.46 12.27
N ARG A 120 -15.09 -8.59 13.19
CA ARG A 120 -15.91 -8.07 14.29
C ARG A 120 -17.05 -7.19 13.77
N LEU A 121 -16.75 -6.25 12.87
CA LEU A 121 -17.74 -5.36 12.25
C LEU A 121 -18.84 -6.14 11.50
N ARG A 122 -18.47 -7.17 10.74
CA ARG A 122 -19.43 -8.07 10.06
C ARG A 122 -20.43 -8.74 10.99
N ARG A 123 -20.13 -8.86 12.29
CA ARG A 123 -21.02 -9.47 13.30
C ARG A 123 -21.99 -8.48 13.93
N THR A 124 -21.84 -7.18 13.65
CA THR A 124 -22.65 -6.11 14.28
C THR A 124 -24.03 -5.95 13.65
N SER A 125 -24.26 -6.51 12.46
CA SER A 125 -25.55 -6.44 11.76
C SER A 125 -25.82 -7.72 10.99
N THR A 126 -27.10 -8.04 10.83
CA THR A 126 -27.59 -9.13 9.97
C THR A 126 -28.40 -8.61 8.78
N PHE A 127 -28.47 -7.28 8.62
CA PHE A 127 -29.21 -6.62 7.55
C PHE A 127 -28.68 -7.06 6.17
N LYS A 128 -29.61 -7.28 5.25
CA LYS A 128 -29.31 -7.67 3.86
C LYS A 128 -29.88 -6.60 2.92
N PRO A 129 -29.04 -5.87 2.18
CA PRO A 129 -29.51 -4.80 1.32
C PRO A 129 -30.38 -5.34 0.17
N GLY A 130 -31.51 -4.67 -0.06
CA GLY A 130 -32.40 -4.87 -1.19
C GLY A 130 -32.15 -3.81 -2.27
N PHE A 131 -30.96 -3.81 -2.89
CA PHE A 131 -30.52 -2.78 -3.86
C PHE A 131 -31.52 -2.53 -5.00
N LYS A 132 -32.18 -3.58 -5.51
CA LYS A 132 -33.17 -3.47 -6.60
C LYS A 132 -34.41 -2.65 -6.20
N ASN A 133 -34.69 -2.57 -4.90
CA ASN A 133 -35.84 -1.86 -4.35
C ASN A 133 -35.43 -0.53 -3.72
N GLY A 134 -34.19 -0.06 -3.96
CA GLY A 134 -33.65 1.16 -3.34
C GLY A 134 -33.40 1.05 -1.83
N ASN A 135 -33.37 -0.17 -1.28
CA ASN A 135 -33.12 -0.38 0.15
C ASN A 135 -31.70 -0.93 0.38
N GLY A 136 -30.68 -0.13 0.09
CA GLY A 136 -29.29 -0.52 0.34
C GLY A 136 -28.84 -0.31 1.80
N GLY A 137 -29.64 0.36 2.62
CA GLY A 137 -29.35 0.62 4.03
C GLY A 137 -28.26 1.65 4.26
N TRP A 138 -27.70 1.65 5.45
CA TRP A 138 -26.73 2.64 5.94
C TRP A 138 -25.33 2.06 5.98
N ILE A 139 -24.37 2.83 5.50
CA ILE A 139 -22.94 2.50 5.52
C ILE A 139 -22.22 3.41 6.50
N ILE A 140 -21.03 2.99 6.94
CA ILE A 140 -20.13 3.82 7.74
C ILE A 140 -18.91 4.14 6.87
N GLY A 141 -18.48 5.39 6.91
CA GLY A 141 -17.28 5.91 6.24
C GLY A 141 -16.40 6.68 7.19
N TYR A 142 -15.19 7.02 6.75
CA TYR A 142 -14.33 7.99 7.42
C TYR A 142 -14.17 9.23 6.55
N ASP A 143 -14.60 10.39 7.04
CA ASP A 143 -14.41 11.66 6.37
C ASP A 143 -13.00 12.18 6.68
N HIS A 144 -12.12 12.15 5.68
CA HIS A 144 -10.74 12.63 5.83
C HIS A 144 -10.61 14.16 5.95
N TYR A 145 -11.60 14.93 5.51
CA TYR A 145 -11.60 16.38 5.66
C TYR A 145 -11.99 16.79 7.08
N LEU A 146 -13.04 16.17 7.63
CA LEU A 146 -13.51 16.41 9.00
C LEU A 146 -12.73 15.59 10.05
N LYS A 147 -11.98 14.58 9.61
CA LYS A 147 -11.26 13.61 10.46
C LYS A 147 -12.18 12.83 11.40
N GLU A 148 -13.37 12.44 10.94
CA GLU A 148 -14.36 11.74 11.76
C GLU A 148 -15.07 10.59 11.04
N LEU A 149 -15.66 9.67 11.81
CA LEU A 149 -16.53 8.64 11.27
C LEU A 149 -17.88 9.24 10.90
N THR A 150 -18.35 8.95 9.69
CA THR A 150 -19.64 9.39 9.15
C THR A 150 -20.49 8.18 8.77
N TYR A 151 -21.77 8.42 8.49
CA TYR A 151 -22.70 7.41 8.02
C TYR A 151 -23.64 8.01 6.97
N ASP A 152 -23.95 7.23 5.94
CA ASP A 152 -24.80 7.68 4.83
C ASP A 152 -25.78 6.57 4.43
N SER A 153 -26.98 6.95 4.02
CA SER A 153 -27.95 6.04 3.42
C SER A 153 -27.60 5.82 1.95
N ILE A 154 -27.48 4.56 1.54
CA ILE A 154 -27.20 4.18 0.16
C ILE A 154 -28.36 3.39 -0.40
N ASP A 155 -28.93 3.82 -1.52
CA ASP A 155 -30.14 3.20 -2.06
C ASP A 155 -29.86 1.92 -2.84
N CYS A 156 -29.01 2.01 -3.88
CA CYS A 156 -28.86 0.95 -4.88
C CYS A 156 -27.40 0.63 -5.24
N THR A 157 -26.43 1.29 -4.60
CA THR A 157 -24.99 1.13 -4.89
C THR A 157 -24.31 0.29 -3.81
N ASP A 158 -23.42 -0.60 -4.23
CA ASP A 158 -22.55 -1.40 -3.35
C ASP A 158 -21.10 -0.90 -3.49
N TYR A 159 -20.53 -0.32 -2.42
CA TYR A 159 -19.12 0.11 -2.41
C TYR A 159 -18.19 -0.94 -1.77
N GLY A 160 -18.68 -2.15 -1.50
CA GLY A 160 -17.90 -3.24 -0.92
C GLY A 160 -17.68 -3.09 0.58
N GLU A 161 -18.57 -2.40 1.29
CA GLU A 161 -18.47 -2.19 2.73
C GLU A 161 -18.55 -3.52 3.48
N PRO A 162 -17.89 -3.65 4.64
CA PRO A 162 -17.86 -4.91 5.35
C PRO A 162 -19.22 -5.26 5.95
N VAL A 163 -20.03 -4.26 6.29
CA VAL A 163 -21.34 -4.39 6.94
C VAL A 163 -22.23 -3.19 6.59
N ARG A 164 -23.55 -3.42 6.58
CA ARG A 164 -24.59 -2.40 6.37
C ARG A 164 -25.62 -2.48 7.50
N TYR A 165 -26.26 -1.36 7.80
CA TYR A 165 -27.28 -1.24 8.84
C TYR A 165 -28.64 -0.92 8.24
N GLU A 166 -29.72 -1.36 8.87
CA GLU A 166 -31.07 -1.10 8.35
C GLU A 166 -31.47 0.36 8.57
N THR A 167 -31.03 0.94 9.68
CA THR A 167 -31.43 2.28 10.11
C THR A 167 -30.26 3.17 10.47
N GLU A 168 -30.50 4.49 10.43
CA GLU A 168 -29.55 5.52 10.86
C GLU A 168 -29.08 5.31 12.30
N GLU A 169 -30.02 4.95 13.19
CA GLU A 169 -29.73 4.74 14.62
C GLU A 169 -28.83 3.53 14.86
N GLU A 170 -28.96 2.48 14.07
CA GLU A 170 -28.05 1.33 14.10
C GLU A 170 -26.64 1.70 13.63
N ALA A 171 -26.53 2.51 12.56
CA ALA A 171 -25.24 3.00 12.08
C ALA A 171 -24.55 3.88 13.13
N LYS A 172 -25.28 4.85 13.71
CA LYS A 172 -24.79 5.69 14.83
C LYS A 172 -24.34 4.84 16.01
N LYS A 173 -25.15 3.85 16.40
CA LYS A 173 -24.83 2.92 17.48
C LYS A 173 -23.53 2.18 17.17
N SER A 174 -23.33 1.70 15.95
CA SER A 174 -22.09 1.02 15.60
C SER A 174 -20.87 1.95 15.61
N ILE A 175 -20.98 3.21 15.18
CA ILE A 175 -19.86 4.16 15.29
C ILE A 175 -19.47 4.32 16.76
N LYS A 176 -20.45 4.42 17.66
CA LYS A 176 -20.21 4.60 19.09
C LYS A 176 -19.62 3.35 19.76
N GLU A 177 -20.16 2.17 19.47
CA GLU A 177 -19.79 0.93 20.15
C GLU A 177 -18.55 0.26 19.54
N ASN A 178 -18.30 0.45 18.25
CA ASN A 178 -17.23 -0.22 17.50
C ASN A 178 -16.26 0.79 16.85
N ARG A 179 -16.07 1.96 17.47
CA ARG A 179 -15.25 3.06 16.93
C ARG A 179 -13.84 2.61 16.55
N GLU A 180 -13.17 1.91 17.46
CA GLU A 180 -11.79 1.44 17.27
C GLU A 180 -11.68 0.48 16.08
N ASP A 181 -12.61 -0.49 15.98
CA ASP A 181 -12.67 -1.40 14.84
C ASP A 181 -12.89 -0.67 13.51
N TRP A 182 -13.72 0.37 13.50
CA TRP A 182 -13.90 1.20 12.31
C TRP A 182 -12.62 1.95 11.94
N LEU A 183 -11.92 2.55 12.90
CA LEU A 183 -10.65 3.25 12.62
C LEU A 183 -9.57 2.28 12.10
N ILE A 184 -9.44 1.10 12.71
CA ILE A 184 -8.54 0.03 12.25
C ILE A 184 -8.92 -0.41 10.82
N TYR A 185 -10.21 -0.62 10.55
CA TYR A 185 -10.69 -0.98 9.22
C TYR A 185 -10.41 0.11 8.18
N PHE A 186 -10.43 1.40 8.54
CA PHE A 186 -10.05 2.48 7.64
C PHE A 186 -8.54 2.75 7.58
N GLY A 187 -7.74 2.12 8.45
CA GLY A 187 -6.30 2.36 8.53
C GLY A 187 -5.97 3.74 9.10
N ILE A 188 -6.80 4.26 10.02
CA ILE A 188 -6.62 5.56 10.66
C ILE A 188 -5.88 5.37 11.99
N GLU A 189 -4.74 6.04 12.13
CA GLU A 189 -4.04 6.18 13.40
C GLU A 189 -4.52 7.45 14.10
N GLU A 190 -4.90 7.37 15.38
CA GLU A 190 -5.27 8.56 16.13
C GLU A 190 -4.01 9.33 16.55
N GLU A 191 -3.93 10.61 16.15
CA GLU A 191 -2.92 11.53 16.69
C GLU A 191 -3.28 11.82 18.15
N ILE A 192 -2.47 11.29 19.10
CA ILE A 192 -2.58 11.52 20.55
C ILE A 192 -1.99 12.87 20.93
#